data_AF-A0A255PHL9-F1
#
_entry.id   AF-A0A255PHL9-F1
#
_cell.length_a   1.000
_cell.length_b   1.000
_cell.length_c   1.000
_cell.angle_alpha   90.00
_cell.angle_beta   90.00
_cell.angle_gamma   90.00
#
_symmetry.space_group_name_H-M   'P 1'
#
loop_
_entity.id
_entity.type
_entity.pdbx_description
1 polymer ?
#
loop_
_entity_poly.entity_id
_entity_poly.type
_entity_poly.pdbx_seq_one_letter_code
_entity_poly.pdbx_strand_id
1 'polypeptide(L)'
;MTLWVRSARTCRRHPWHPRGVRRRARPPVPPAARDEDRLPVGQLAHDARRERRGIVMDHLDGFVWLRPVGGGTEWTALPGDVRPMDVRKQEALLRARVASANARSRGELL
;
A
#
# COMPACT_ATOMS: atom_id res chain seq x y z
N MET A 1 -59.48 -12.67 -47.08
CA MET A 1 -58.32 -13.13 -46.28
C MET A 1 -57.44 -11.94 -46.01
N THR A 2 -57.55 -11.40 -44.80
CA THR A 2 -56.94 -10.14 -44.37
C THR A 2 -55.78 -10.51 -43.46
N LEU A 3 -54.53 -10.32 -43.90
CA LEU A 3 -53.36 -10.54 -43.05
C LEU A 3 -52.79 -9.20 -42.59
N TRP A 4 -53.02 -8.96 -41.30
CA TRP A 4 -52.29 -8.04 -40.43
C TRP A 4 -50.78 -8.40 -40.45
N VAL A 5 -49.90 -7.42 -40.69
CA VAL A 5 -48.49 -7.52 -40.27
C VAL A 5 -48.15 -6.34 -39.38
N ARG A 6 -47.78 -6.70 -38.15
CA ARG A 6 -47.53 -5.84 -37.01
C ARG A 6 -46.23 -5.04 -37.21
N SER A 7 -46.33 -3.75 -36.97
CA SER A 7 -45.20 -2.83 -36.86
C SER A 7 -44.25 -3.26 -35.74
N ALA A 8 -42.99 -3.58 -36.09
CA ALA A 8 -41.93 -3.87 -35.15
C ALA A 8 -41.06 -2.62 -34.97
N ARG A 9 -41.24 -1.95 -33.83
CA ARG A 9 -40.31 -0.92 -33.31
C ARG A 9 -38.94 -1.57 -33.14
N THR A 10 -37.96 -1.17 -33.94
CA THR A 10 -36.56 -1.52 -33.72
C THR A 10 -36.03 -0.70 -32.55
N CYS A 11 -36.06 -1.29 -31.35
CA CYS A 11 -35.24 -0.86 -30.22
C CYS A 11 -33.76 -0.84 -30.66
N ARG A 12 -33.17 0.35 -30.73
CA ARG A 12 -31.71 0.52 -30.89
C ARG A 12 -31.03 -0.06 -29.64
N ARG A 13 -30.49 -1.27 -29.76
CA ARG A 13 -29.54 -1.84 -28.78
C ARG A 13 -28.26 -1.02 -28.86
N HIS A 14 -28.01 -0.17 -27.87
CA HIS A 14 -26.68 0.39 -27.64
C HIS A 14 -25.73 -0.74 -27.20
N PRO A 15 -24.56 -0.92 -27.84
CA PRO A 15 -23.58 -1.88 -27.35
C PRO A 15 -22.92 -1.34 -26.07
N TRP A 16 -23.12 -2.05 -24.96
CA TRP A 16 -22.39 -1.83 -23.72
C TRP A 16 -20.96 -2.35 -23.92
N HIS A 17 -19.97 -1.46 -24.01
CA HIS A 17 -18.56 -1.83 -24.02
C HIS A 17 -18.08 -1.96 -22.56
N PRO A 18 -17.69 -3.15 -22.07
CA PRO A 18 -17.01 -3.24 -20.79
C PRO A 18 -15.66 -2.54 -20.94
N ARG A 19 -15.43 -1.48 -20.15
CA ARG A 19 -14.12 -0.83 -20.07
C ARG A 19 -13.08 -1.91 -19.72
N GLY A 20 -12.13 -2.13 -20.62
CA GLY A 20 -11.08 -3.12 -20.41
C GLY A 20 -10.32 -2.83 -19.14
N VAL A 21 -10.44 -3.70 -18.14
CA VAL A 21 -9.53 -3.72 -16.99
C VAL A 21 -8.18 -4.12 -17.57
N ARG A 22 -7.29 -3.14 -17.78
CA ARG A 22 -5.91 -3.43 -18.19
C ARG A 22 -5.33 -4.34 -17.12
N ARG A 23 -5.18 -5.63 -17.43
CA ARG A 23 -4.47 -6.57 -16.57
C ARG A 23 -3.05 -6.01 -16.42
N ARG A 24 -2.73 -5.46 -15.24
CA ARG A 24 -1.35 -5.07 -14.94
C ARG A 24 -0.54 -6.36 -15.01
N ALA A 25 0.44 -6.41 -15.90
CA ALA A 25 1.37 -7.53 -15.96
C ALA A 25 1.99 -7.74 -14.57
N ARG A 26 2.11 -8.99 -14.14
CA ARG A 26 2.87 -9.31 -12.93
C ARG A 26 4.31 -8.85 -13.18
N PRO A 27 4.89 -7.99 -12.33
CA PRO A 27 6.30 -7.65 -12.49
C PRO A 27 7.13 -8.94 -12.46
N PRO A 28 8.23 -9.02 -13.22
CA PRO A 28 9.16 -10.14 -13.12
C PRO A 28 9.62 -10.27 -11.67
N VAL A 29 9.85 -11.51 -11.23
CA VAL A 29 10.40 -11.77 -9.90
C VAL A 29 11.76 -11.08 -9.84
N PRO A 30 11.97 -10.14 -8.90
CA PRO A 30 13.25 -9.46 -8.79
C PRO A 30 14.35 -10.48 -8.44
N PRO A 31 15.61 -10.26 -8.85
CA PRO A 31 16.72 -11.05 -8.34
C PRO A 31 16.71 -10.97 -6.81
N ALA A 32 17.08 -12.07 -6.15
CA ALA A 32 17.16 -12.09 -4.69
C ALA A 32 18.03 -10.91 -4.23
N ALA A 33 17.43 -10.00 -3.45
CA ALA A 33 18.18 -8.94 -2.78
C ALA A 33 19.26 -9.59 -1.92
N ARG A 34 20.45 -8.98 -1.84
CA ARG A 34 21.46 -9.42 -0.89
C ARG A 34 20.89 -9.29 0.53
N ASP A 35 21.22 -10.22 1.41
CA ASP A 35 20.63 -10.25 2.75
C ASP A 35 20.92 -8.96 3.55
N GLU A 36 22.01 -8.24 3.27
CA GLU A 36 22.30 -6.94 3.90
C GLU A 36 21.35 -5.80 3.47
N ASP A 37 20.80 -5.86 2.26
CA ASP A 37 19.87 -4.85 1.73
C ASP A 37 18.41 -5.12 2.13
N ARG A 38 18.18 -6.24 2.81
CA ARG A 38 16.86 -6.74 3.17
C ARG A 38 16.40 -6.09 4.47
N LEU A 39 15.22 -5.46 4.43
CA LEU A 39 14.66 -4.84 5.63
C LEU A 39 14.32 -5.91 6.69
N PRO A 40 14.63 -5.69 7.97
CA PRO A 40 14.31 -6.65 9.01
C PRO A 40 12.80 -6.91 9.12
N VAL A 41 12.40 -8.14 9.43
CA VAL A 41 11.02 -8.43 9.86
C VAL A 41 10.71 -7.64 11.14
N GLY A 42 9.50 -7.07 11.20
CA GLY A 42 9.06 -6.14 12.24
C GLY A 42 9.43 -4.67 11.98
N GLN A 43 10.27 -4.37 10.98
CA GLN A 43 10.65 -3.01 10.63
C GLN A 43 9.46 -2.25 10.00
N LEU A 44 9.23 -1.00 10.41
CA LEU A 44 8.31 -0.11 9.69
C LEU A 44 8.96 0.35 8.39
N ALA A 45 8.21 0.25 7.31
CA ALA A 45 8.64 0.62 5.97
C ALA A 45 7.56 1.37 5.18
N HIS A 46 8.00 2.12 4.18
CA HIS A 46 7.17 2.84 3.22
C HIS A 46 7.30 2.18 1.84
N ASP A 47 6.19 1.66 1.31
CA ASP A 47 6.05 1.24 -0.09
C ASP A 47 5.78 2.50 -0.93
N ALA A 48 6.82 2.97 -1.65
CA ALA A 48 6.76 4.18 -2.47
C ALA A 48 5.86 4.02 -3.70
N ARG A 49 5.71 2.78 -4.21
CA ARG A 49 4.86 2.50 -5.37
C ARG A 49 3.38 2.61 -5.06
N ARG A 50 3.00 2.27 -3.83
CA ARG A 50 1.60 2.35 -3.35
C ARG A 50 1.33 3.54 -2.45
N GLU A 51 2.36 4.31 -2.08
CA GLU A 51 2.30 5.42 -1.11
C GLU A 51 1.69 4.99 0.23
N ARG A 52 2.05 3.78 0.69
CA ARG A 52 1.48 3.15 1.90
C ARG A 52 2.58 2.70 2.85
N ARG A 53 2.29 2.77 4.16
CA ARG A 53 3.21 2.36 5.23
C ARG A 53 2.77 1.04 5.82
N GLY A 54 3.72 0.15 6.09
CA GLY A 54 3.46 -1.14 6.68
C GLY A 54 4.66 -1.72 7.43
N ILE A 55 4.39 -2.71 8.25
CA ILE A 55 5.39 -3.51 8.96
C ILE A 55 5.81 -4.66 8.05
N VAL A 56 7.11 -4.87 7.91
CA VAL A 56 7.69 -6.02 7.19
C VAL A 56 7.34 -7.29 7.96
N MET A 57 6.59 -8.18 7.34
CA MET A 57 6.18 -9.44 7.94
C MET A 57 7.09 -10.60 7.52
N ASP A 58 7.45 -10.64 6.24
CA ASP A 58 8.33 -11.68 5.69
C ASP A 58 8.90 -11.26 4.33
N HIS A 59 9.82 -12.05 3.80
CA HIS A 59 10.23 -11.97 2.40
C HIS A 59 10.10 -13.35 1.75
N LEU A 60 9.26 -13.42 0.73
CA LEU A 60 8.92 -14.64 0.03
C LEU A 60 8.95 -14.39 -1.48
N ASP A 61 9.54 -15.32 -2.22
CA ASP A 61 9.63 -15.27 -3.69
C ASP A 61 10.19 -13.94 -4.22
N GLY A 62 11.16 -13.35 -3.51
CA GLY A 62 11.77 -12.06 -3.89
C GLY A 62 10.89 -10.83 -3.60
N PHE A 63 9.73 -10.99 -2.96
CA PHE A 63 8.88 -9.89 -2.53
C PHE A 63 8.99 -9.65 -1.03
N VAL A 64 8.70 -8.42 -0.62
CA VAL A 64 8.49 -8.05 0.79
C VAL A 64 7.00 -8.12 1.09
N TRP A 65 6.62 -8.85 2.12
CA TRP A 65 5.23 -8.92 2.59
C TRP A 65 5.02 -7.89 3.70
N LEU A 66 4.08 -6.97 3.50
CA LEU A 66 3.80 -5.84 4.38
C LEU A 66 2.40 -5.94 4.99
N ARG A 67 2.30 -5.60 6.28
CA ARG A 67 1.03 -5.44 7.00
C ARG A 67 0.78 -3.96 7.34
N PRO A 68 -0.44 -3.41 7.16
CA PRO A 68 -0.69 -2.02 7.56
C PRO A 68 -0.59 -1.84 9.08
N VAL A 69 -0.07 -0.69 9.53
CA VAL A 69 0.14 -0.39 10.95
C VAL A 69 -1.17 -0.41 11.76
N GLY A 70 -2.27 0.05 11.16
CA GLY A 70 -3.60 0.04 11.79
C GLY A 70 -4.42 -1.24 11.55
N GLY A 71 -3.81 -2.29 11.01
CA GLY A 71 -4.52 -3.49 10.55
C GLY A 71 -5.15 -3.33 9.16
N GLY A 72 -5.80 -4.40 8.69
CA GLY A 72 -6.37 -4.49 7.34
C GLY A 72 -5.58 -5.45 6.43
N THR A 73 -5.80 -5.33 5.13
CA THR A 73 -5.25 -6.28 4.16
C THR A 73 -3.75 -6.10 3.95
N GLU A 74 -3.00 -7.18 4.16
CA GLU A 74 -1.58 -7.29 3.82
C GLU A 74 -1.35 -7.20 2.31
N TRP A 75 -0.15 -6.83 1.90
CA TRP A 75 0.22 -6.76 0.50
C TRP A 75 1.69 -7.08 0.26
N THR A 76 2.02 -7.46 -0.97
CA THR A 76 3.40 -7.70 -1.40
C THR A 76 3.95 -6.49 -2.16
N ALA A 77 5.21 -6.17 -1.93
CA ALA A 77 5.94 -5.08 -2.57
C ALA A 77 7.30 -5.57 -3.10
N LEU A 78 7.83 -4.86 -4.09
CA LEU A 78 9.18 -5.11 -4.59
C LEU A 78 10.18 -4.53 -3.58
N PRO A 79 11.27 -5.23 -3.24
CA PRO A 79 12.27 -4.72 -2.30
C PRO A 79 12.77 -3.31 -2.66
N GLY A 80 12.98 -3.02 -3.94
CA GLY A 80 13.43 -1.70 -4.41
C GLY A 80 12.40 -0.57 -4.24
N ASP A 81 11.12 -0.88 -4.07
CA ASP A 81 10.06 0.09 -3.81
C ASP A 81 9.84 0.34 -2.31
N VAL A 82 10.48 -0.45 -1.43
CA VAL A 82 10.26 -0.43 0.01
C VAL A 82 11.44 0.25 0.70
N ARG A 83 11.16 1.34 1.42
CA ARG A 83 12.18 2.11 2.15
C ARG A 83 12.00 1.99 3.65
N PRO A 84 13.09 1.85 4.44
CA PRO A 84 12.98 1.85 5.90
C PRO A 84 12.47 3.20 6.40
N MET A 85 11.64 3.16 7.43
CA MET A 85 11.30 4.35 8.20
C MET A 85 12.07 4.33 9.52
N ASP A 86 12.85 5.38 9.78
CA ASP A 86 13.57 5.55 11.05
C ASP A 86 12.61 6.02 12.16
N VAL A 87 11.82 5.07 12.66
CA VAL A 87 10.85 5.30 13.74
C VAL A 87 11.56 5.64 15.04
N ARG A 88 12.70 5.01 15.33
CA ARG A 88 13.41 5.20 16.60
C ARG A 88 13.88 6.64 16.76
N LYS A 89 14.44 7.25 15.70
CA LYS A 89 14.83 8.65 15.72
C LYS A 89 13.62 9.57 15.89
N GLN A 90 12.53 9.31 15.16
CA GLN A 90 11.30 10.10 15.28
C GLN A 90 10.69 10.01 16.69
N GLU A 91 10.68 8.81 17.28
CA GLU A 91 10.18 8.56 18.63
C GLU A 91 11.05 9.25 19.68
N ALA A 92 12.38 9.20 19.57
CA ALA A 92 13.28 9.91 20.48
C ALA A 92 13.03 11.42 20.46
N LEU A 93 12.86 12.01 19.26
CA LEU A 93 12.50 13.42 19.10
C LEU A 93 11.13 13.75 19.72
N LEU A 94 10.15 12.86 19.53
CA LEU A 94 8.82 13.04 20.13
C LEU A 94 8.88 12.96 21.66
N ARG A 95 9.56 11.96 22.22
CA ARG A 95 9.77 11.80 23.66
C ARG A 95 10.48 13.02 24.25
N ALA A 96 11.50 13.54 23.58
CA ALA A 96 12.19 14.76 24.01
C ALA A 96 11.22 15.96 24.04
N ARG A 97 10.42 16.17 22.99
CA ARG A 97 9.41 17.25 22.94
C ARG A 97 8.37 17.12 24.05
N VAL A 98 7.87 15.91 24.28
CA VAL A 98 6.90 15.63 25.36
C VAL A 98 7.54 15.85 26.73
N ALA A 99 8.78 15.41 26.94
CA ALA A 99 9.51 15.65 28.19
C ALA A 99 9.69 17.14 28.45
N SER A 100 10.08 17.93 27.45
CA SER A 100 10.17 19.39 27.56
C SER A 100 8.82 20.06 27.84
N ALA A 101 7.73 19.57 27.23
CA ALA A 101 6.39 20.07 27.52
C ALA A 101 5.96 19.74 28.96
N ASN A 102 6.22 18.52 29.41
CA ASN A 102 5.91 18.06 30.76
C ASN A 102 6.70 18.86 31.81
N ALA A 103 8.00 19.08 31.59
CA ALA A 103 8.85 19.88 32.49
C ALA A 103 8.39 21.34 32.57
N ARG A 104 8.02 21.97 31.45
CA ARG A 104 7.41 23.32 31.47
C ARG A 104 6.09 23.34 32.25
N SER A 105 5.23 22.33 32.05
CA SER A 105 3.96 22.23 32.79
C SER A 105 4.16 22.03 34.29
N ARG A 106 5.29 21.45 34.72
CA ARG A 106 5.65 21.27 36.13
C ARG A 106 6.48 22.42 36.71
N GLY A 107 6.80 23.44 35.92
CA GLY A 107 7.64 24.57 36.35
C GLY A 107 9.13 24.25 36.47
N GLU A 108 9.60 23.17 35.86
CA GLU A 108 10.99 22.69 35.93
C GLU A 108 11.88 23.28 34.82
N LEU A 109 11.27 23.80 33.75
CA LEU A 109 11.94 24.54 32.68
C LEU A 109 11.27 25.91 32.56
N LEU A 110 12.08 26.98 32.61
CA LEU A 110 11.69 28.37 32.38
C LEU A 110 11.74 28.70 30.89
#